data_AF-A0A3B8TAY5-F1
#
_entry.id   AF-A0A3B8TAY5-F1
#
_cell.length_a   1.000
_cell.length_b   1.000
_cell.length_c   1.000
_cell.angle_alpha   90.00
_cell.angle_beta   90.00
_cell.angle_gamma   90.00
#
_symmetry.space_group_name_H-M   'P 1'
#
loop_
_entity.id
_entity.type
_entity.pdbx_description
1 polymer ?
#
loop_
_entity_poly.entity_id
_entity_poly.type
_entity_poly.pdbx_seq_one_letter_code
_entity_poly.pdbx_strand_id
1 'polypeptide(L)' 'MPTFDIVSEINKVEVANAVDNANRELATRFDFRGVEASFELVGETVEIVGEGEFQLKQMMD' A
#
# COMPACT_ATOMS: atom_id res chain seq x y z
N MET A 1 34.45 -13.16 19.20
CA MET A 1 33.06 -12.88 19.62
C MET A 1 32.26 -12.54 18.38
N PRO A 2 31.17 -13.23 18.08
CA PRO A 2 30.29 -12.82 16.98
C PRO A 2 29.53 -11.55 17.41
N THR A 3 29.42 -10.60 16.49
CA THR A 3 28.61 -9.38 16.61
C THR A 3 27.65 -9.34 15.43
N PHE A 4 26.54 -8.61 15.58
CA PHE A 4 25.57 -8.37 14.52
C PHE A 4 25.05 -6.94 14.65
N ASP A 5 24.57 -6.41 13.53
CA ASP A 5 24.03 -5.05 13.45
C ASP A 5 22.50 -5.05 13.53
N ILE A 6 21.97 -4.04 14.21
CA ILE A 6 20.52 -3.76 14.23
C ILE A 6 20.24 -2.80 13.07
N VAL A 7 19.47 -3.25 12.09
CA VAL A 7 19.07 -2.46 10.92
C VAL A 7 17.56 -2.33 10.84
N SER A 8 17.09 -1.18 10.35
CA SER A 8 15.69 -0.94 10.00
C SER A 8 15.65 -0.66 8.50
N GLU A 9 15.62 -1.74 7.71
CA GLU A 9 15.58 -1.69 6.26
C GLU A 9 14.30 -2.36 5.76
N ILE A 10 13.70 -1.74 4.76
CA ILE A 10 12.50 -2.24 4.10
C ILE A 10 12.90 -2.85 2.76
N ASN A 11 12.38 -4.05 2.47
CA ASN A 11 12.63 -4.71 1.20
C ASN A 11 11.73 -4.10 0.11
N LYS A 12 12.34 -3.40 -0.86
CA LYS A 12 11.63 -2.72 -1.94
C LYS A 12 10.77 -3.67 -2.81
N VAL A 13 11.20 -4.92 -2.97
CA VAL A 13 10.45 -5.94 -3.73
C VAL A 13 9.19 -6.35 -2.97
N GLU A 14 9.30 -6.55 -1.65
CA GLU A 14 8.15 -6.86 -0.80
C GLU A 14 7.16 -5.70 -0.75
N VAL A 15 7.65 -4.45 -0.69
CA VAL A 15 6.78 -3.26 -0.74
C VAL A 15 6.02 -3.18 -2.05
N ALA A 16 6.67 -3.41 -3.19
CA ALA A 16 6.01 -3.42 -4.50
C ALA A 16 4.94 -4.52 -4.58
N ASN A 17 5.25 -5.73 -4.11
CA ASN A 17 4.29 -6.83 -4.05
C ASN A 17 3.10 -6.52 -3.13
N ALA A 18 3.33 -5.84 -2.01
CA ALA A 18 2.28 -5.42 -1.09
C ALA A 18 1.34 -4.40 -1.73
N VAL A 19 1.88 -3.41 -2.46
CA VAL A 19 1.09 -2.41 -3.20
C VAL A 19 0.24 -3.08 -4.29
N ASP A 20 0.81 -4.03 -5.04
CA ASP A 20 0.07 -4.78 -6.06
C ASP A 20 -1.06 -5.62 -5.45
N ASN A 21 -0.83 -6.23 -4.29
CA ASN A 21 -1.87 -6.97 -3.58
C ASN A 21 -2.97 -6.03 -3.05
N ALA A 22 -2.62 -4.87 -2.51
CA ALA A 22 -3.59 -3.88 -2.05
C ALA A 22 -4.49 -3.40 -3.20
N ASN A 23 -3.91 -3.16 -4.39
CA ASN A 23 -4.67 -2.84 -5.60
C ASN A 23 -5.60 -3.98 -6.05
N ARG A 24 -5.17 -5.25 -5.94
CA ARG A 24 -6.04 -6.39 -6.23
C ARG A 24 -7.21 -6.50 -5.26
N GLU A 25 -6.96 -6.28 -3.98
CA GLU A 25 -8.00 -6.29 -2.96
C GLU A 25 -9.05 -5.19 -3.22
N LEU A 26 -8.59 -3.98 -3.52
CA LEU A 26 -9.42 -2.85 -3.98
C LEU A 26 -10.34 -3.23 -5.14
N ALA A 27 -9.81 -3.92 -6.14
CA ALA A 27 -10.60 -4.35 -7.31
C ALA A 27 -11.71 -5.36 -6.97
N THR A 28 -11.57 -6.10 -5.87
CA THR A 28 -12.57 -7.08 -5.40
C THR A 28 -13.57 -6.51 -4.40
N ARG A 29 -13.27 -5.36 -3.81
CA ARG A 29 -14.10 -4.70 -2.81
C ARG A 29 -15.35 -4.07 -3.46
N PHE A 30 -16.53 -4.48 -3.00
CA PHE A 30 -17.81 -4.02 -3.56
C PHE A 30 -18.07 -2.54 -3.30
N ASP A 31 -17.62 -2.03 -2.16
CA ASP A 31 -17.70 -0.63 -1.73
C ASP A 31 -16.85 0.32 -2.58
N PHE A 32 -15.85 -0.20 -3.32
CA PHE A 32 -15.01 0.56 -4.24
C PHE A 32 -15.40 0.38 -5.71
N ARG A 33 -16.51 -0.30 -6.00
CA ARG A 33 -16.96 -0.53 -7.37
C ARG A 33 -17.43 0.76 -8.03
N GLY A 34 -16.66 1.26 -8.99
CA GLY A 34 -16.96 2.50 -9.71
C GLY A 34 -16.45 3.77 -9.00
N VAL A 35 -15.64 3.61 -7.96
CA VAL A 35 -14.90 4.70 -7.28
C VAL A 35 -13.49 4.72 -7.86
N GLU A 36 -12.96 5.91 -8.14
CA GLU A 36 -11.55 6.07 -8.52
C GLU A 36 -10.66 5.97 -7.27
N ALA A 37 -10.11 4.78 -7.02
CA ALA A 37 -9.22 4.50 -5.89
C ALA A 37 -8.02 3.63 -6.31
N SER A 38 -6.82 4.00 -5.84
CA SER A 38 -5.58 3.29 -6.20
C SER A 38 -4.46 3.50 -5.19
N PHE A 39 -3.51 2.56 -5.16
CA PHE A 39 -2.23 2.67 -4.49
C PHE A 39 -1.10 2.76 -5.52
N GLU A 40 -0.22 3.76 -5.41
CA GLU A 40 0.93 3.94 -6.29
C GLU A 40 2.22 4.04 -5.49
N LEU A 41 3.24 3.25 -5.86
CA LEU A 41 4.56 3.31 -5.24
C LEU A 41 5.45 4.34 -5.95
N VAL A 42 5.64 5.50 -5.34
CA VAL A 42 6.50 6.58 -5.84
C VAL A 42 7.80 6.61 -5.04
N GLY A 43 8.82 5.94 -5.56
CA GLY A 43 10.13 5.85 -4.92
C GLY A 43 10.09 5.05 -3.62
N GLU A 44 10.05 5.74 -2.48
CA GLU A 44 9.97 5.13 -1.13
C GLU A 44 8.68 5.52 -0.39
N THR A 45 7.72 6.13 -1.09
CA THR A 45 6.43 6.54 -0.55
C THR A 45 5.31 5.86 -1.33
N VAL A 46 4.22 5.51 -0.65
CA VAL A 46 3.00 5.00 -1.28
C VAL A 46 1.98 6.13 -1.29
N GLU A 47 1.56 6.54 -2.48
CA GLU A 47 0.46 7.47 -2.68
C GLU A 47 -0.86 6.70 -2.70
N ILE A 48 -1.86 7.24 -2.00
CA ILE A 48 -3.21 6.68 -1.89
C ILE A 48 -4.17 7.68 -2.50
N VAL A 49 -4.90 7.25 -3.52
CA VAL A 49 -5.92 8.06 -4.19
C VAL A 49 -7.29 7.49 -3.85
N GLY A 50 -8.24 8.37 -3.49
CA GLY A 50 -9.63 8.04 -3.23
C GLY A 50 -10.52 9.29 -3.28
N GLU A 51 -11.81 9.12 -3.54
CA GLU A 51 -12.75 10.24 -3.76
C GLU A 51 -13.19 10.93 -2.45
N GLY A 52 -12.97 10.31 -1.29
CA GLY A 52 -13.35 10.87 0.00
C GLY A 52 -12.50 10.42 1.17
N GLU A 53 -12.50 11.22 2.23
CA GLU A 53 -11.70 10.99 3.45
C GLU A 53 -12.06 9.68 4.15
N PHE A 54 -13.32 9.25 4.07
CA PHE A 54 -13.77 7.96 4.61
C PHE A 54 -13.15 6.77 3.86
N GLN A 55 -13.09 6.85 2.53
CA GLN A 55 -12.48 5.80 1.70
C GLN A 55 -10.98 5.73 1.92
N LEU A 56 -10.30 6.87 2.03
CA LEU A 56 -8.87 6.93 2.36
C LEU A 56 -8.57 6.24 3.70
N LYS A 57 -9.42 6.43 4.73
CA LYS A 57 -9.29 5.71 6.00
C LYS A 57 -9.48 4.21 5.82
N GLN A 58 -10.51 3.79 5.07
CA GLN A 58 -10.76 2.38 4.77
C GLN A 58 -9.69 1.70 3.91
N MET A 59 -8.87 2.47 3.19
CA MET A 59 -7.72 1.98 2.42
C MET A 59 -6.44 1.91 3.26
N MET A 60 -6.35 2.71 4.33
CA MET A 60 -5.22 2.68 5.26
C MET A 60 -5.31 1.56 6.30
N ASP A 61 -6.54 1.13 6.63
CA ASP A 61 -6.83 0.03 7.56
C ASP A 61 -6.62 -1.34 6.90
#